data_AF-A0A9E1VBB0-F1
#
_entry.id   AF-A0A9E1VBB0-F1
#
_cell.length_a   1.000
_cell.length_b   1.000
_cell.length_c   1.000
_cell.angle_alpha   90.00
_cell.angle_beta   90.00
_cell.angle_gamma   90.00
#
_symmetry.space_group_name_H-M   'P 1'
#
loop_
_entity.id
_entity.type
_entity.pdbx_description
1 polymer ?
#
loop_
_entity_poly.entity_id
_entity_poly.type
_entity_poly.pdbx_seq_one_letter_code
_entity_poly.pdbx_strand_id
1 'polypeptide(L)'
;MAHTAIIAQARMGSTRLPGKVLKIIAGESVMAHVIRRAKAVGNADTVCIATTTQAIDDPVAQEAERCGVAVFRGDAQDVLDRYLGAARMLDASAIMRITCDCPLIDPAVCEEVLRLRALETADYASNVATAGWPHGLDCEAFTRDVLERAAREASTDDDREHVTLWMRRNKLLRHAALDGPGGAIARQRWTLDYPEDLEFLEALFCKLPPAPTTPGWRDIATVLCKHPEIADINRNRIAERSERARFATEPNAVAKDGKPVTLRLVQTFDSALMLEWQQDPQTRRFSRNPETPDSEAHHKWVTERLRDPDSLLNMILHDGVAAGVIQLNRKPPNGDVTERWEISIYVAPGCQNLGLARAALSLAQRLVSDCEFIAEVLPGNTASHALFRSAGYIWRNGLYHLTVTSEKTNRH
;
A
#
# COMPACT_ATOMS: atom_id res chain seq x y z
N MET A 1 2.14 28.44 -22.93
CA MET A 1 1.54 27.15 -22.51
C MET A 1 2.11 26.82 -21.15
N ALA A 2 1.33 26.22 -20.26
CA ALA A 2 1.78 25.83 -18.92
C ALA A 2 2.81 24.69 -19.07
N HIS A 3 4.05 24.87 -18.56
CA HIS A 3 5.06 23.81 -18.61
C HIS A 3 4.66 22.66 -17.69
N THR A 4 4.62 21.44 -18.23
CA THR A 4 4.25 20.21 -17.53
C THR A 4 5.44 19.27 -17.45
N ALA A 5 5.89 18.98 -16.22
CA ALA A 5 7.01 18.08 -15.98
C ALA A 5 6.52 16.75 -15.39
N ILE A 6 7.06 15.63 -15.87
CA ILE A 6 6.98 14.34 -15.20
C ILE A 6 8.17 14.22 -14.27
N ILE A 7 7.93 14.06 -12.97
CA ILE A 7 8.97 13.93 -11.96
C ILE A 7 8.86 12.55 -11.33
N ALA A 8 9.94 11.77 -11.45
CA ALA A 8 10.02 10.42 -10.93
C ALA A 8 11.08 10.33 -9.83
N GLN A 9 10.68 9.91 -8.63
CA GLN A 9 11.62 9.67 -7.54
C GLN A 9 12.38 8.35 -7.70
N ALA A 10 13.69 8.40 -7.51
CA ALA A 10 14.57 7.23 -7.54
C ALA A 10 15.63 7.32 -6.43
N ARG A 11 15.95 6.17 -5.80
CA ARG A 11 17.09 6.02 -4.89
C ARG A 11 17.58 4.57 -4.89
N MET A 12 18.84 4.37 -4.55
CA MET A 12 19.48 3.06 -4.37
C MET A 12 19.07 2.39 -3.05
N GLY A 13 18.74 3.20 -2.03
CA GLY A 13 18.42 2.79 -0.66
C GLY A 13 17.06 2.09 -0.47
N SER A 14 16.83 0.99 -1.18
CA SER A 14 15.69 0.09 -0.96
C SER A 14 16.09 -1.06 -0.04
N THR A 15 15.33 -1.29 1.03
CA THR A 15 15.64 -2.34 2.03
C THR A 15 15.30 -3.75 1.53
N ARG A 16 14.21 -3.88 0.76
CA ARG A 16 13.69 -5.17 0.27
C ARG A 16 14.44 -5.68 -0.96
N LEU A 17 14.76 -4.76 -1.85
CA LEU A 17 15.53 -5.04 -3.07
C LEU A 17 16.50 -3.88 -3.33
N PRO A 18 17.72 -3.93 -2.77
CA PRO A 18 18.72 -2.88 -2.94
C PRO A 18 19.04 -2.61 -4.41
N GLY A 19 19.14 -1.33 -4.78
CA GLY A 19 19.44 -0.92 -6.15
C GLY A 19 18.35 -1.29 -7.18
N LYS A 20 17.10 -1.53 -6.75
CA LYS A 20 16.01 -1.99 -7.62
C LYS A 20 15.82 -1.17 -8.89
N VAL A 21 15.97 0.16 -8.82
CA VAL A 21 15.77 1.07 -9.96
C VAL A 21 16.83 0.89 -11.07
N LEU A 22 17.98 0.27 -10.76
CA LEU A 22 19.06 -0.01 -11.72
C LEU A 22 19.19 -1.50 -12.08
N LYS A 23 18.28 -2.36 -11.60
CA LYS A 23 18.24 -3.76 -12.06
C LYS A 23 17.95 -3.81 -13.56
N ILE A 24 18.53 -4.79 -14.25
CA ILE A 24 18.42 -4.93 -15.71
C ILE A 24 17.26 -5.86 -16.05
N ILE A 25 16.37 -5.42 -16.93
CA ILE A 25 15.24 -6.19 -17.46
C ILE A 25 15.24 -5.99 -18.97
N ALA A 26 15.21 -7.09 -19.74
CA ALA A 26 15.26 -7.05 -21.21
C ALA A 26 16.38 -6.15 -21.79
N GLY A 27 17.56 -6.16 -21.15
CA GLY A 27 18.75 -5.43 -21.61
C GLY A 27 18.84 -3.96 -21.19
N GLU A 28 17.84 -3.42 -20.51
CA GLU A 28 17.84 -2.02 -20.03
C GLU A 28 17.58 -1.96 -18.52
N SER A 29 17.99 -0.87 -17.87
CA SER A 29 17.65 -0.67 -16.46
C SER A 29 16.14 -0.47 -16.27
N VAL A 30 15.63 -0.82 -15.09
CA VAL A 30 14.24 -0.52 -14.69
C VAL A 30 13.94 0.97 -14.87
N MET A 31 14.86 1.84 -14.45
CA MET A 31 14.72 3.28 -14.62
C MET A 31 14.68 3.69 -16.10
N ALA A 32 15.45 3.07 -16.98
CA ALA A 32 15.40 3.34 -18.42
C ALA A 32 14.03 2.98 -19.02
N HIS A 33 13.40 1.87 -18.59
CA HIS A 33 12.02 1.53 -18.99
C HIS A 33 11.01 2.59 -18.54
N VAL A 34 11.12 3.05 -17.28
CA VAL A 34 10.26 4.13 -16.75
C VAL A 34 10.46 5.42 -17.54
N ILE A 35 11.71 5.83 -17.78
CA ILE A 35 12.02 7.07 -18.52
C ILE A 35 11.49 6.99 -19.96
N ARG A 36 11.68 5.86 -20.64
CA ARG A 36 11.17 5.66 -22.01
C ARG A 36 9.64 5.79 -22.06
N ARG A 37 8.93 5.20 -21.10
CA ARG A 37 7.47 5.31 -20.97
C ARG A 37 7.05 6.74 -20.61
N ALA A 38 7.74 7.41 -19.68
CA ALA A 38 7.46 8.80 -19.32
C ALA A 38 7.63 9.76 -20.50
N LYS A 39 8.66 9.56 -21.34
CA LYS A 39 8.88 10.33 -22.57
C LYS A 39 7.79 10.13 -23.62
N ALA A 40 7.02 9.05 -23.54
CA ALA A 40 5.93 8.76 -24.46
C ALA A 40 4.57 9.33 -24.01
N VAL A 41 4.49 9.99 -22.85
CA VAL A 41 3.26 10.62 -22.34
C VAL A 41 2.93 11.85 -23.18
N GLY A 42 1.74 11.87 -23.78
CA GLY A 42 1.25 13.06 -24.47
C GLY A 42 1.04 14.23 -23.52
N ASN A 43 1.36 15.45 -23.98
CA ASN A 43 1.18 16.71 -23.24
C ASN A 43 2.08 16.90 -22.00
N ALA A 44 3.16 16.12 -21.87
CA ALA A 44 4.26 16.41 -20.96
C ALA A 44 5.46 16.98 -21.74
N ASP A 45 6.09 18.02 -21.20
CA ASP A 45 7.18 18.73 -21.87
C ASP A 45 8.56 18.19 -21.47
N THR A 46 8.72 17.82 -20.20
CA THR A 46 10.01 17.35 -19.65
C THR A 46 9.82 16.15 -18.73
N VAL A 47 10.89 15.35 -18.64
CA VAL A 47 11.01 14.26 -17.65
C VAL A 47 12.22 14.57 -16.78
N CYS A 48 12.06 14.38 -15.47
CA CYS A 48 13.11 14.60 -14.48
C CYS A 48 13.16 13.46 -13.47
N ILE A 49 14.37 12.99 -13.17
CA ILE A 49 14.62 12.08 -12.06
C ILE A 49 14.98 12.90 -10.82
N ALA A 50 14.20 12.72 -9.75
CA ALA A 50 14.49 13.31 -8.44
C ALA A 50 15.18 12.25 -7.56
N THR A 51 16.46 12.43 -7.30
CA THR A 51 17.30 11.53 -6.48
C THR A 51 17.94 12.28 -5.31
N THR A 52 18.75 11.61 -4.49
CA THR A 52 19.38 12.25 -3.32
C THR A 52 20.76 12.81 -3.64
N THR A 53 21.25 13.71 -2.79
CA THR A 53 22.63 14.21 -2.81
C THR A 53 23.65 13.21 -2.27
N GLN A 54 23.23 12.05 -1.75
CA GLN A 54 24.14 11.05 -1.24
C GLN A 54 24.92 10.37 -2.37
N ALA A 55 26.20 10.08 -2.14
CA ALA A 55 27.07 9.45 -3.14
C ALA A 55 26.59 8.06 -3.59
N ILE A 56 25.86 7.33 -2.72
CA ILE A 56 25.26 6.04 -3.10
C ILE A 56 24.30 6.16 -4.29
N ASP A 57 23.71 7.34 -4.50
CA ASP A 57 22.77 7.62 -5.58
C ASP A 57 23.42 8.23 -6.83
N ASP A 58 24.75 8.37 -6.88
CA ASP A 58 25.47 8.80 -8.09
C ASP A 58 25.14 7.94 -9.33
N PRO A 59 25.05 6.60 -9.23
CA PRO A 59 24.67 5.77 -10.38
C PRO A 59 23.26 6.07 -10.91
N VAL A 60 22.34 6.54 -10.06
CA VAL A 60 20.99 6.95 -10.48
C VAL A 60 21.06 8.23 -11.30
N ALA A 61 21.87 9.20 -10.90
CA ALA A 61 22.07 10.42 -11.68
C ALA A 61 22.71 10.12 -13.05
N GLN A 62 23.75 9.28 -13.07
CA GLN A 62 24.45 8.87 -14.30
C GLN A 62 23.52 8.15 -15.29
N GLU A 63 22.65 7.25 -14.80
CA GLU A 63 21.72 6.54 -15.67
C GLU A 63 20.64 7.47 -16.24
N ALA A 64 20.18 8.46 -15.46
CA ALA A 64 19.25 9.48 -15.94
C ALA A 64 19.87 10.38 -17.01
N GLU A 65 21.12 10.81 -16.82
CA GLU A 65 21.91 11.53 -17.83
C GLU A 65 22.09 10.70 -19.11
N ARG A 66 22.43 9.41 -18.97
CA ARG A 66 22.55 8.47 -20.10
C ARG A 66 21.24 8.35 -20.88
N CYS A 67 20.10 8.34 -20.19
CA CYS A 67 18.78 8.35 -20.81
C CYS A 67 18.34 9.72 -21.35
N GLY A 68 19.14 10.78 -21.15
CA GLY A 68 18.88 12.13 -21.64
C GLY A 68 17.65 12.76 -21.00
N VAL A 69 17.56 12.74 -19.67
CA VAL A 69 16.54 13.44 -18.88
C VAL A 69 17.18 14.32 -17.81
N ALA A 70 16.44 15.31 -17.32
CA ALA A 70 16.92 16.16 -16.24
C ALA A 70 17.09 15.37 -14.94
N VAL A 71 18.00 15.83 -14.08
CA VAL A 71 18.23 15.24 -12.76
C VAL A 71 18.19 16.35 -11.72
N PHE A 72 17.41 16.15 -10.67
CA PHE A 72 17.44 16.97 -9.47
C PHE A 72 17.93 16.12 -8.30
N ARG A 73 18.86 16.68 -7.51
CA ARG A 73 19.42 16.02 -6.31
C ARG A 73 19.08 16.84 -5.08
N GLY A 74 18.49 16.21 -4.06
CA GLY A 74 18.14 16.89 -2.80
C GLY A 74 18.23 16.00 -1.56
N ASP A 75 17.60 16.42 -0.48
CA ASP A 75 17.59 15.71 0.81
C ASP A 75 17.03 14.28 0.66
N ALA A 76 17.55 13.29 1.38
CA ALA A 76 17.14 11.90 1.23
C ALA A 76 15.78 11.55 1.85
N GLN A 77 15.38 12.26 2.91
CA GLN A 77 14.16 12.04 3.69
C GLN A 77 13.03 12.98 3.25
N ASP A 78 13.35 14.22 2.86
CA ASP A 78 12.33 15.17 2.39
C ASP A 78 12.06 15.04 0.88
N VAL A 79 11.26 14.05 0.51
CA VAL A 79 10.90 13.78 -0.88
C VAL A 79 10.05 14.92 -1.46
N LEU A 80 9.16 15.50 -0.64
CA LEU A 80 8.32 16.63 -1.01
C LEU A 80 9.16 17.84 -1.45
N ASP A 81 10.18 18.20 -0.66
CA ASP A 81 11.10 19.28 -1.03
C ASP A 81 11.92 18.95 -2.29
N ARG A 82 12.32 17.68 -2.48
CA ARG A 82 12.95 17.25 -3.74
C ARG A 82 12.05 17.46 -4.96
N TYR A 83 10.77 17.13 -4.85
CA TYR A 83 9.80 17.39 -5.93
C TYR A 83 9.64 18.89 -6.18
N LEU A 84 9.59 19.70 -5.12
CA LEU A 84 9.49 21.15 -5.26
C LEU A 84 10.73 21.76 -5.92
N GLY A 85 11.92 21.33 -5.50
CA GLY A 85 13.19 21.76 -6.10
C GLY A 85 13.28 21.38 -7.59
N ALA A 86 12.90 20.15 -7.94
CA ALA A 86 12.84 19.71 -9.34
C ALA A 86 11.83 20.54 -10.15
N ALA A 87 10.63 20.79 -9.62
CA ALA A 87 9.62 21.60 -10.29
C ALA A 87 10.08 23.05 -10.53
N ARG A 88 10.80 23.64 -9.56
CA ARG A 88 11.40 24.99 -9.68
C ARG A 88 12.53 25.03 -10.70
N MET A 89 13.43 24.04 -10.68
CA MET A 89 14.53 23.92 -11.63
C MET A 89 14.04 23.90 -13.09
N LEU A 90 12.90 23.25 -13.33
CA LEU A 90 12.30 23.11 -14.67
C LEU A 90 11.33 24.25 -15.02
N ASP A 91 11.07 25.18 -14.10
CA ASP A 91 9.94 26.13 -14.19
C ASP A 91 8.60 25.45 -14.54
N ALA A 92 8.38 24.26 -13.99
CA ALA A 92 7.15 23.50 -14.20
C ALA A 92 5.99 24.09 -13.42
N SER A 93 4.89 24.34 -14.12
CA SER A 93 3.63 24.84 -13.53
C SER A 93 2.65 23.71 -13.19
N ALA A 94 2.77 22.58 -13.89
CA ALA A 94 2.09 21.33 -13.60
C ALA A 94 3.10 20.20 -13.46
N ILE A 95 2.83 19.29 -12.54
CA ILE A 95 3.69 18.16 -12.19
C ILE A 95 2.87 16.89 -12.31
N MET A 96 3.42 15.91 -13.02
CA MET A 96 2.99 14.52 -12.98
C MET A 96 3.99 13.73 -12.13
N ARG A 97 3.54 13.23 -10.98
CA ARG A 97 4.29 12.33 -10.11
C ARG A 97 4.12 10.89 -10.60
N ILE A 98 5.25 10.22 -10.83
CA ILE A 98 5.36 8.76 -10.97
C ILE A 98 6.51 8.26 -10.08
N THR A 99 6.70 6.94 -9.97
CA THR A 99 7.82 6.33 -9.21
C THR A 99 8.71 5.48 -10.12
N CYS A 100 10.02 5.48 -9.87
CA CYS A 100 10.99 4.77 -10.72
C CYS A 100 11.05 3.24 -10.51
N ASP A 101 10.18 2.70 -9.66
CA ASP A 101 9.99 1.26 -9.46
C ASP A 101 8.78 0.70 -10.22
N CYS A 102 8.19 1.49 -11.13
CA CYS A 102 7.01 1.12 -11.91
C CYS A 102 7.34 1.04 -13.42
N PRO A 103 8.14 0.05 -13.88
CA PRO A 103 8.62 -0.04 -15.26
C PRO A 103 7.53 -0.30 -16.31
N LEU A 104 6.29 -0.52 -15.87
CA LEU A 104 5.12 -0.75 -16.71
C LEU A 104 4.15 0.44 -16.72
N ILE A 105 4.53 1.59 -16.16
CA ILE A 105 3.72 2.82 -16.18
C ILE A 105 3.18 3.10 -17.58
N ASP A 106 1.87 3.37 -17.68
CA ASP A 106 1.19 3.48 -18.97
C ASP A 106 1.14 4.95 -19.43
N PRO A 107 1.72 5.29 -20.59
CA PRO A 107 1.75 6.68 -21.03
C PRO A 107 0.37 7.30 -21.28
N ALA A 108 -0.58 6.51 -21.79
CA ALA A 108 -1.93 6.96 -22.07
C ALA A 108 -2.75 7.17 -20.79
N VAL A 109 -2.50 6.37 -19.74
CA VAL A 109 -3.11 6.60 -18.42
C VAL A 109 -2.59 7.90 -17.79
N CYS A 110 -1.28 8.15 -17.86
CA CYS A 110 -0.68 9.40 -17.40
C CYS A 110 -1.24 10.62 -18.16
N GLU A 111 -1.35 10.52 -19.48
CA GLU A 111 -1.93 11.57 -20.33
C GLU A 111 -3.39 11.86 -19.94
N GLU A 112 -4.18 10.82 -19.68
CA GLU A 112 -5.58 10.96 -19.27
C GLU A 112 -5.70 11.66 -17.90
N VAL A 113 -4.84 11.35 -16.93
CA VAL A 113 -4.81 12.05 -15.64
C VAL A 113 -4.42 13.52 -15.79
N LEU A 114 -3.45 13.85 -16.66
CA LEU A 114 -3.10 15.24 -16.98
C LEU A 114 -4.28 15.98 -17.62
N ARG A 115 -4.93 15.34 -18.59
CA ARG A 115 -6.09 15.89 -19.31
C ARG A 115 -7.26 16.14 -18.35
N LEU A 116 -7.56 15.17 -17.48
CA LEU A 116 -8.60 15.27 -16.46
C LEU A 116 -8.36 16.46 -15.53
N ARG A 117 -7.12 16.61 -15.03
CA ARG A 117 -6.73 17.75 -14.20
C ARG A 117 -6.99 19.08 -14.89
N ALA A 118 -6.60 19.20 -16.16
CA ALA A 118 -6.74 20.43 -16.92
C ALA A 118 -8.22 20.76 -17.20
N LEU A 119 -9.02 19.78 -17.63
CA LEU A 119 -10.42 19.97 -17.99
C LEU A 119 -11.30 20.31 -16.78
N GLU A 120 -11.10 19.62 -15.67
CA GLU A 120 -11.85 19.89 -14.44
C GLU A 120 -11.27 21.06 -13.65
N THR A 121 -10.18 21.66 -14.13
CA THR A 121 -9.40 22.67 -13.42
C THR A 121 -9.02 22.21 -12.01
N ALA A 122 -8.78 20.90 -11.84
CA ALA A 122 -8.49 20.32 -10.55
C ALA A 122 -7.11 20.77 -10.03
N ASP A 123 -7.03 20.91 -8.71
CA ASP A 123 -5.79 21.22 -8.01
C ASP A 123 -4.91 19.97 -7.90
N TYR A 124 -5.55 18.80 -7.80
CA TYR A 124 -4.93 17.49 -7.77
C TYR A 124 -5.81 16.47 -8.54
N ALA A 125 -5.21 15.67 -9.41
CA ALA A 125 -5.86 14.58 -10.11
C ALA A 125 -5.05 13.29 -9.98
N SER A 126 -5.70 12.13 -9.95
CA SER A 126 -4.96 10.86 -9.86
C SER A 126 -5.76 9.66 -10.33
N ASN A 127 -5.07 8.55 -10.60
CA ASN A 127 -5.70 7.24 -10.81
C ASN A 127 -5.64 6.33 -9.57
N VAL A 128 -5.22 6.86 -8.42
CA VAL A 128 -5.02 6.10 -7.17
C VAL A 128 -6.14 6.29 -6.15
N ALA A 129 -7.11 7.18 -6.44
CA ALA A 129 -8.22 7.48 -5.55
C ALA A 129 -9.18 6.29 -5.38
N THR A 130 -9.35 5.49 -6.43
CA THR A 130 -10.13 4.24 -6.41
C THR A 130 -9.22 3.04 -6.67
N ALA A 131 -9.52 1.90 -6.06
CA ALA A 131 -8.77 0.65 -6.24
C ALA A 131 -9.11 -0.04 -7.58
N GLY A 132 -9.10 0.72 -8.67
CA GLY A 132 -9.52 0.30 -10.01
C GLY A 132 -8.37 -0.08 -10.95
N TRP A 133 -7.13 0.24 -10.60
CA TRP A 133 -5.95 0.05 -11.45
C TRP A 133 -4.96 -0.96 -10.85
N PRO A 134 -4.23 -1.73 -11.69
CA PRO A 134 -3.07 -2.51 -11.25
C PRO A 134 -2.08 -1.66 -10.47
N HIS A 135 -1.51 -2.22 -9.41
CA HIS A 135 -0.43 -1.55 -8.68
C HIS A 135 0.77 -1.38 -9.60
N GLY A 136 1.28 -0.16 -9.73
CA GLY A 136 2.41 0.16 -10.61
C GLY A 136 2.01 0.92 -11.87
N LEU A 137 0.74 1.26 -12.00
CA LEU A 137 0.27 2.30 -12.93
C LEU A 137 -0.03 3.64 -12.24
N ASP A 138 0.27 3.72 -10.94
CA ASP A 138 -0.03 4.84 -10.06
C ASP A 138 0.61 6.14 -10.61
N CYS A 139 -0.23 7.12 -10.91
CA CYS A 139 0.19 8.45 -11.38
C CYS A 139 -0.73 9.55 -10.83
N GLU A 140 -0.13 10.70 -10.51
CA GLU A 140 -0.80 11.80 -9.81
C GLU A 140 -0.35 13.13 -10.41
N ALA A 141 -1.30 13.98 -10.80
CA ALA A 141 -1.04 15.29 -11.38
C ALA A 141 -1.48 16.42 -10.45
N PHE A 142 -0.67 17.46 -10.29
CA PHE A 142 -0.99 18.64 -9.45
C PHE A 142 -0.25 19.88 -9.94
N THR A 143 -0.66 21.05 -9.46
CA THR A 143 0.01 22.31 -9.81
C THR A 143 1.22 22.59 -8.91
N ARG A 144 2.16 23.41 -9.39
CA ARG A 144 3.26 23.91 -8.56
C ARG A 144 2.76 24.67 -7.34
N ASP A 145 1.71 25.47 -7.48
CA ASP A 145 1.13 26.23 -6.36
C ASP A 145 0.65 25.30 -5.23
N VAL A 146 0.02 24.16 -5.58
CA VAL A 146 -0.41 23.15 -4.62
C VAL A 146 0.80 22.44 -3.99
N LEU A 147 1.83 22.15 -4.78
CA LEU A 147 3.08 21.58 -4.27
C LEU A 147 3.80 22.52 -3.28
N GLU A 148 3.88 23.80 -3.59
CA GLU A 148 4.43 24.82 -2.70
C GLU A 148 3.62 24.98 -1.42
N ARG A 149 2.29 24.91 -1.54
CA ARG A 149 1.40 24.93 -0.40
C ARG A 149 1.60 23.69 0.47
N ALA A 150 1.69 22.51 -0.12
CA ALA A 150 2.00 21.27 0.59
C ALA A 150 3.34 21.38 1.33
N ALA A 151 4.40 21.89 0.70
CA ALA A 151 5.71 22.05 1.33
C ALA A 151 5.69 22.97 2.58
N ARG A 152 4.78 23.96 2.61
CA ARG A 152 4.58 24.86 3.76
C ARG A 152 3.67 24.28 4.84
N GLU A 153 2.62 23.56 4.44
CA GLU A 153 1.54 23.13 5.35
C GLU A 153 1.68 21.68 5.84
N ALA A 154 2.48 20.84 5.16
CA ALA A 154 2.77 19.48 5.57
C ALA A 154 3.62 19.45 6.85
N SER A 155 3.07 18.86 7.90
CA SER A 155 3.67 18.82 9.24
C SER A 155 4.11 17.43 9.69
N THR A 156 3.84 16.38 8.91
CA THR A 156 4.20 14.99 9.25
C THR A 156 5.31 14.47 8.35
N ASP A 157 6.14 13.56 8.86
CA ASP A 157 7.19 12.91 8.08
C ASP A 157 6.60 12.12 6.92
N ASP A 158 5.45 11.47 7.12
CA ASP A 158 4.71 10.76 6.07
C ASP A 158 4.33 11.69 4.90
N ASP A 159 3.87 12.91 5.20
CA ASP A 159 3.53 13.89 4.16
C ASP A 159 4.76 14.30 3.33
N ARG A 160 5.91 14.45 4.00
CA ARG A 160 7.17 14.79 3.34
C ARG A 160 7.78 13.62 2.58
N GLU A 161 7.60 12.38 3.04
CA GLU A 161 8.12 11.19 2.36
C GLU A 161 7.27 10.80 1.13
N HIS A 162 5.95 10.92 1.22
CA HIS A 162 5.04 10.44 0.20
C HIS A 162 4.55 11.51 -0.78
N VAL A 163 4.92 12.78 -0.57
CA VAL A 163 4.65 13.95 -1.43
C VAL A 163 3.17 14.36 -1.49
N THR A 164 2.28 13.44 -1.85
CA THR A 164 0.89 13.75 -2.18
C THR A 164 -0.11 13.41 -1.07
N LEU A 165 0.32 12.78 0.04
CA LEU A 165 -0.60 12.41 1.13
C LEU A 165 -1.35 13.61 1.71
N TRP A 166 -0.67 14.75 1.84
CA TRP A 166 -1.29 15.99 2.28
C TRP A 166 -2.35 16.44 1.27
N MET A 167 -2.04 16.40 -0.03
CA MET A 167 -2.95 16.81 -1.11
C MET A 167 -4.19 15.90 -1.15
N ARG A 168 -4.01 14.59 -1.02
CA ARG A 168 -5.09 13.59 -0.99
C ARG A 168 -6.07 13.82 0.16
N ARG A 169 -5.57 14.28 1.32
CA ARG A 169 -6.36 14.50 2.54
C ARG A 169 -6.98 15.90 2.62
N ASN A 170 -6.45 16.85 1.87
CA ASN A 170 -6.85 18.26 1.98
C ASN A 170 -8.18 18.54 1.25
N LYS A 171 -9.28 18.59 2.00
CA LYS A 171 -10.64 18.85 1.51
C LYS A 171 -10.86 20.23 0.87
N LEU A 172 -9.90 21.15 0.97
CA LEU A 172 -9.98 22.47 0.33
C LEU A 172 -9.45 22.46 -1.11
N LEU A 173 -8.78 21.38 -1.54
CA LEU A 173 -8.36 21.20 -2.92
C LEU A 173 -9.51 20.63 -3.75
N ARG A 174 -9.56 20.98 -5.03
CA ARG A 174 -10.41 20.30 -6.01
C ARG A 174 -9.71 19.03 -6.50
N HIS A 175 -10.32 17.88 -6.22
CA HIS A 175 -9.83 16.58 -6.66
C HIS A 175 -10.54 16.09 -7.91
N ALA A 176 -9.79 15.46 -8.81
CA ALA A 176 -10.32 14.63 -9.88
C ALA A 176 -9.74 13.22 -9.81
N ALA A 177 -10.52 12.22 -10.21
CA ALA A 177 -10.12 10.82 -10.15
C ALA A 177 -10.37 10.12 -11.49
N LEU A 178 -9.35 9.43 -11.99
CA LEU A 178 -9.48 8.55 -13.15
C LEU A 178 -9.81 7.13 -12.68
N ASP A 179 -11.05 6.70 -12.90
CA ASP A 179 -11.46 5.34 -12.58
C ASP A 179 -10.78 4.30 -13.46
N GLY A 180 -10.45 3.18 -12.85
CA GLY A 180 -9.76 2.09 -13.52
C GLY A 180 -10.69 1.00 -14.05
N PRO A 181 -10.13 0.05 -14.80
CA PRO A 181 -10.89 -1.06 -15.38
C PRO A 181 -11.54 -1.99 -14.33
N GLY A 182 -11.10 -1.94 -13.07
CA GLY A 182 -11.66 -2.74 -11.98
C GLY A 182 -11.41 -4.24 -12.17
N GLY A 183 -12.24 -5.07 -11.54
CA GLY A 183 -12.21 -6.53 -11.73
C GLY A 183 -10.88 -7.20 -11.35
N ALA A 184 -10.56 -8.30 -12.03
CA ALA A 184 -9.37 -9.09 -11.74
C ALA A 184 -8.05 -8.36 -12.09
N ILE A 185 -8.08 -7.47 -13.09
CA ILE A 185 -6.89 -6.74 -13.53
C ILE A 185 -6.45 -5.71 -12.48
N ALA A 186 -7.40 -5.06 -11.78
CA ALA A 186 -7.10 -4.13 -10.69
C ALA A 186 -6.36 -4.78 -9.51
N ARG A 187 -6.42 -6.12 -9.39
CA ARG A 187 -5.72 -6.86 -8.34
C ARG A 187 -4.28 -7.19 -8.71
N GLN A 188 -3.82 -6.89 -9.92
CA GLN A 188 -2.46 -7.23 -10.35
C GLN A 188 -1.40 -6.31 -9.74
N ARG A 189 -0.18 -6.83 -9.61
CA ARG A 189 0.99 -6.12 -9.09
C ARG A 189 2.09 -6.03 -10.14
N TRP A 190 2.33 -4.82 -10.63
CA TRP A 190 3.23 -4.49 -11.74
C TRP A 190 4.37 -3.53 -11.34
N THR A 191 4.60 -3.36 -10.04
CA THR A 191 5.71 -2.59 -9.47
C THR A 191 6.87 -3.50 -9.09
N LEU A 192 8.03 -2.92 -8.77
CA LEU A 192 9.23 -3.60 -8.31
C LEU A 192 9.57 -3.23 -6.86
N ASP A 193 9.33 -4.12 -5.90
CA ASP A 193 9.83 -3.98 -4.52
C ASP A 193 10.58 -5.20 -4.02
N TYR A 194 10.19 -6.38 -4.50
CA TYR A 194 10.67 -7.66 -4.02
C TYR A 194 11.37 -8.44 -5.16
N PRO A 195 12.21 -9.45 -4.83
CA PRO A 195 12.79 -10.33 -5.84
C PRO A 195 11.75 -11.00 -6.74
N GLU A 196 10.59 -11.38 -6.20
CA GLU A 196 9.51 -11.99 -6.99
C GLU A 196 8.89 -11.01 -7.99
N ASP A 197 8.89 -9.71 -7.67
CA ASP A 197 8.48 -8.69 -8.64
C ASP A 197 9.47 -8.60 -9.80
N LEU A 198 10.77 -8.78 -9.53
CA LEU A 198 11.79 -8.80 -10.59
C LEU A 198 11.60 -10.01 -11.51
N GLU A 199 11.39 -11.20 -10.93
CA GLU A 199 11.11 -12.42 -11.68
C GLU A 199 9.82 -12.28 -12.52
N PHE A 200 8.76 -11.71 -11.95
CA PHE A 200 7.52 -11.38 -12.66
C PHE A 200 7.80 -10.49 -13.87
N LEU A 201 8.55 -9.41 -13.68
CA LEU A 201 8.86 -8.47 -14.74
C LEU A 201 9.75 -9.10 -15.81
N GLU A 202 10.79 -9.85 -15.44
CA GLU A 202 11.64 -10.57 -16.39
C GLU A 202 10.84 -11.52 -17.28
N ALA A 203 9.96 -12.33 -16.67
CA ALA A 203 9.08 -13.25 -17.39
C ALA A 203 8.10 -12.51 -18.32
N LEU A 204 7.49 -11.43 -17.83
CA LEU A 204 6.54 -10.62 -18.60
C LEU A 204 7.23 -9.93 -19.79
N PHE A 205 8.38 -9.30 -19.58
CA PHE A 205 9.11 -8.62 -20.65
C PHE A 205 9.58 -9.57 -21.76
N CYS A 206 9.83 -10.86 -21.46
CA CYS A 206 10.09 -11.87 -22.48
C CYS A 206 8.89 -12.13 -23.42
N LYS A 207 7.67 -11.78 -22.99
CA LYS A 207 6.43 -11.94 -23.78
C LYS A 207 5.96 -10.64 -24.43
N LEU A 208 6.54 -9.50 -24.05
CA LEU A 208 6.18 -8.20 -24.61
C LEU A 208 6.99 -7.92 -25.89
N PRO A 209 6.44 -7.14 -26.83
CA PRO A 209 7.22 -6.65 -27.96
C PRO A 209 8.47 -5.89 -27.48
N PRO A 210 9.64 -6.08 -28.12
CA PRO A 210 10.84 -5.36 -27.74
C PRO A 210 10.71 -3.86 -28.05
N ALA A 211 11.61 -3.07 -27.46
CA ALA A 211 11.77 -1.66 -27.80
C ALA A 211 11.98 -1.50 -29.33
N PRO A 212 11.51 -0.39 -29.94
CA PRO A 212 10.97 0.81 -29.30
C PRO A 212 9.47 0.74 -28.93
N THR A 213 8.80 -0.39 -29.17
CA THR A 213 7.37 -0.53 -28.87
C THR A 213 7.10 -0.36 -27.38
N THR A 214 6.07 0.41 -27.04
CA THR A 214 5.65 0.63 -25.65
C THR A 214 4.25 0.06 -25.46
N PRO A 215 4.12 -1.23 -25.10
CA PRO A 215 2.82 -1.86 -24.90
C PRO A 215 2.07 -1.17 -23.76
N GLY A 216 0.78 -0.92 -23.99
CA GLY A 216 -0.11 -0.35 -22.99
C GLY A 216 -0.58 -1.42 -21.99
N TRP A 217 -1.33 -0.99 -20.97
CA TRP A 217 -1.85 -1.87 -19.93
C TRP A 217 -2.77 -2.95 -20.49
N ARG A 218 -3.48 -2.69 -21.60
CA ARG A 218 -4.35 -3.68 -22.28
C ARG A 218 -3.54 -4.79 -22.95
N ASP A 219 -2.38 -4.46 -23.51
CA ASP A 219 -1.47 -5.44 -24.11
C ASP A 219 -0.88 -6.33 -23.02
N ILE A 220 -0.45 -5.71 -21.90
CA ILE A 220 0.04 -6.41 -20.71
C ILE A 220 -1.06 -7.34 -20.15
N ALA A 221 -2.29 -6.84 -20.00
CA ALA A 221 -3.42 -7.65 -19.56
C ALA A 221 -3.69 -8.83 -20.48
N THR A 222 -3.58 -8.63 -21.80
CA THR A 222 -3.75 -9.70 -22.80
C THR A 222 -2.67 -10.78 -22.66
N VAL A 223 -1.42 -10.38 -22.40
CA VAL A 223 -0.32 -11.30 -22.14
C VAL A 223 -0.57 -12.10 -20.87
N LEU A 224 -0.91 -11.44 -19.76
CA LEU A 224 -1.18 -12.12 -18.48
C LEU A 224 -2.42 -13.01 -18.52
N CYS A 225 -3.42 -12.69 -19.35
CA CYS A 225 -4.56 -13.57 -19.58
C CYS A 225 -4.16 -14.86 -20.31
N LYS A 226 -3.17 -14.81 -21.20
CA LYS A 226 -2.64 -15.99 -21.91
C LYS A 226 -1.59 -16.75 -21.10
N HIS A 227 -0.95 -16.06 -20.15
CA HIS A 227 0.13 -16.55 -19.31
C HIS A 227 -0.16 -16.28 -17.83
N PRO A 228 -1.20 -16.89 -17.23
CA PRO A 228 -1.57 -16.66 -15.84
C PRO A 228 -0.46 -17.05 -14.86
N GLU A 229 0.41 -17.99 -15.23
CA GLU A 229 1.58 -18.39 -14.45
C GLU A 229 2.54 -17.24 -14.17
N ILE A 230 2.61 -16.24 -15.06
CA ILE A 230 3.44 -15.05 -14.85
C ILE A 230 2.87 -14.23 -13.70
N ALA A 231 1.55 -13.96 -13.72
CA ALA A 231 0.88 -13.23 -12.65
C ALA A 231 0.93 -13.94 -11.28
N ASP A 232 1.13 -15.26 -11.28
CA ASP A 232 1.27 -16.05 -10.05
C ASP A 232 2.58 -15.80 -9.31
N ILE A 233 3.65 -15.41 -10.01
CA ILE A 233 5.00 -15.24 -9.46
C ILE A 233 5.01 -14.31 -8.24
N ASN A 234 4.36 -13.15 -8.36
CA ASN A 234 4.29 -12.17 -7.27
C ASN A 234 2.91 -12.05 -6.62
N ARG A 235 2.01 -13.03 -6.85
CA ARG A 235 0.63 -13.00 -6.37
C ARG A 235 0.53 -12.82 -4.85
N ASN A 236 1.42 -13.46 -4.11
CA ASN A 236 1.43 -13.41 -2.64
C ASN A 236 1.72 -11.98 -2.11
N ARG A 237 2.36 -11.12 -2.91
CA ARG A 237 2.62 -9.71 -2.55
C ARG A 237 1.41 -8.79 -2.79
N ILE A 238 0.35 -9.27 -3.44
CA ILE A 238 -0.90 -8.53 -3.68
C ILE A 238 -1.75 -8.47 -2.40
N ALA A 239 -1.82 -9.59 -1.66
CA ALA A 239 -2.54 -9.69 -0.40
C ALA A 239 -2.00 -8.65 0.61
N GLU A 240 -0.67 -8.65 0.79
CA GLU A 240 0.06 -7.70 1.64
C GLU A 240 -0.27 -6.21 1.38
N ARG A 241 -0.69 -5.82 0.15
CA ARG A 241 -1.08 -4.43 -0.21
C ARG A 241 -2.58 -4.16 -0.10
N SER A 242 -3.42 -5.09 -0.57
CA SER A 242 -4.89 -4.96 -0.55
C SER A 242 -5.42 -4.83 0.88
N GLU A 243 -4.71 -5.44 1.83
CA GLU A 243 -4.96 -5.31 3.26
C GLU A 243 -4.30 -4.06 3.89
N ARG A 244 -3.47 -3.29 3.19
CA ARG A 244 -3.02 -1.95 3.66
C ARG A 244 -3.98 -0.85 3.22
N ALA A 245 -4.53 -0.95 2.00
CA ALA A 245 -5.27 0.13 1.34
C ALA A 245 -6.76 0.20 1.69
N ARG A 246 -7.43 -0.93 1.99
CA ARG A 246 -8.86 -0.97 2.40
C ARG A 246 -9.17 -0.23 3.72
N PHE A 247 -8.14 0.17 4.46
CA PHE A 247 -8.25 0.56 5.86
C PHE A 247 -8.07 2.05 6.14
N ALA A 248 -7.72 2.82 5.11
CA ALA A 248 -7.42 4.24 5.30
C ALA A 248 -8.66 5.14 5.33
N THR A 249 -9.86 4.70 4.93
CA THR A 249 -10.90 5.68 4.53
C THR A 249 -12.35 5.51 4.97
N GLU A 250 -12.85 4.42 5.58
CA GLU A 250 -14.26 4.42 6.07
C GLU A 250 -14.48 3.70 7.42
N PRO A 251 -14.85 4.43 8.49
CA PRO A 251 -15.27 3.83 9.75
C PRO A 251 -16.67 3.23 9.63
N ASN A 252 -16.75 1.92 9.42
CA ASN A 252 -18.03 1.18 9.36
C ASN A 252 -18.37 0.42 10.65
N ALA A 253 -17.62 0.64 11.75
CA ALA A 253 -17.92 0.08 13.07
C ALA A 253 -17.81 1.15 14.16
N VAL A 254 -18.63 1.02 15.20
CA VAL A 254 -18.77 2.02 16.26
C VAL A 254 -18.59 1.33 17.62
N ALA A 255 -17.83 1.97 18.51
CA ALA A 255 -17.70 1.54 19.89
C ALA A 255 -18.98 1.83 20.69
N LYS A 256 -19.08 1.32 21.93
CA LYS A 256 -20.26 1.53 22.78
C LYS A 256 -20.50 3.00 23.13
N ASP A 257 -19.46 3.81 23.11
CA ASP A 257 -19.52 5.25 23.36
C ASP A 257 -19.86 6.08 22.11
N GLY A 258 -20.18 5.43 20.99
CA GLY A 258 -20.56 6.11 19.76
C GLY A 258 -19.39 6.57 18.89
N LYS A 259 -18.14 6.35 19.33
CA LYS A 259 -16.95 6.75 18.57
C LYS A 259 -16.58 5.72 17.50
N PRO A 260 -15.97 6.17 16.37
CA PRO A 260 -15.60 5.27 15.30
C PRO A 260 -14.49 4.31 15.73
N VAL A 261 -14.61 3.06 15.27
CA VAL A 261 -13.54 2.06 15.37
C VAL A 261 -13.06 1.76 13.96
N THR A 262 -11.75 1.85 13.75
CA THR A 262 -11.10 1.47 12.50
C THR A 262 -9.99 0.47 12.77
N LEU A 263 -9.55 -0.19 11.71
CA LEU A 263 -8.33 -0.99 11.72
C LEU A 263 -7.32 -0.30 10.81
N ARG A 264 -6.04 -0.43 11.10
CA ARG A 264 -4.95 -0.17 10.16
C ARG A 264 -3.86 -1.21 10.36
N LEU A 265 -3.01 -1.44 9.38
CA LEU A 265 -1.87 -2.32 9.61
C LEU A 265 -0.91 -1.72 10.65
N VAL A 266 -0.30 -2.63 11.40
CA VAL A 266 0.85 -2.32 12.25
C VAL A 266 2.00 -1.82 11.38
N GLN A 267 2.66 -0.77 11.84
CA GLN A 267 3.90 -0.25 11.30
C GLN A 267 5.04 -0.53 12.27
N THR A 268 6.28 -0.43 11.81
CA THR A 268 7.47 -0.71 12.65
C THR A 268 7.52 0.19 13.89
N PHE A 269 7.03 1.42 13.81
CA PHE A 269 6.98 2.34 14.95
C PHE A 269 5.96 1.95 16.03
N ASP A 270 4.95 1.13 15.71
CA ASP A 270 3.99 0.65 16.71
C ASP A 270 4.60 -0.37 17.67
N SER A 271 5.76 -0.93 17.33
CA SER A 271 6.41 -2.01 18.08
C SER A 271 6.64 -1.65 19.56
N ALA A 272 6.98 -0.39 19.88
CA ALA A 272 7.19 0.03 21.25
C ALA A 272 5.89 0.08 22.06
N LEU A 273 4.82 0.61 21.47
CA LEU A 273 3.49 0.67 22.08
C LEU A 273 2.89 -0.73 22.28
N MET A 274 3.07 -1.61 21.30
CA MET A 274 2.64 -3.00 21.40
C MET A 274 3.40 -3.74 22.50
N LEU A 275 4.70 -3.48 22.67
CA LEU A 275 5.50 -4.05 23.75
C LEU A 275 4.96 -3.61 25.12
N GLU A 276 4.67 -2.32 25.29
CA GLU A 276 4.07 -1.79 26.53
C GLU A 276 2.80 -2.55 26.89
N TRP A 277 1.90 -2.78 25.92
CA TRP A 277 0.69 -3.55 26.15
C TRP A 277 0.96 -5.04 26.41
N GLN A 278 1.95 -5.64 25.75
CA GLN A 278 2.33 -7.04 26.03
C GLN A 278 3.06 -7.20 27.38
N GLN A 279 3.55 -6.12 27.98
CA GLN A 279 4.11 -6.12 29.33
C GLN A 279 3.03 -5.93 30.41
N ASP A 280 1.85 -5.44 30.04
CA ASP A 280 0.73 -5.28 30.97
C ASP A 280 0.15 -6.65 31.42
N PRO A 281 0.07 -6.92 32.74
CA PRO A 281 -0.44 -8.19 33.25
C PRO A 281 -1.89 -8.50 32.87
N GLN A 282 -2.75 -7.49 32.68
CA GLN A 282 -4.15 -7.72 32.29
C GLN A 282 -4.24 -8.19 30.85
N THR A 283 -3.44 -7.58 29.96
CA THR A 283 -3.37 -7.94 28.54
C THR A 283 -2.75 -9.32 28.34
N ARG A 284 -1.68 -9.64 29.08
CA ARG A 284 -1.00 -10.95 28.98
C ARG A 284 -1.69 -12.09 29.72
N ARG A 285 -2.64 -11.81 30.63
CA ARG A 285 -3.31 -12.80 31.49
C ARG A 285 -3.82 -14.05 30.76
N PHE A 286 -4.32 -13.89 29.53
CA PHE A 286 -4.87 -14.98 28.72
C PHE A 286 -4.08 -15.22 27.44
N SER A 287 -2.79 -14.88 27.44
CA SER A 287 -1.93 -15.14 26.30
C SER A 287 -1.45 -16.59 26.27
N ARG A 288 -1.29 -17.12 25.06
CA ARG A 288 -0.77 -18.48 24.83
C ARG A 288 0.71 -18.61 25.20
N ASN A 289 1.46 -17.53 25.08
CA ASN A 289 2.80 -17.43 25.65
C ASN A 289 2.73 -16.53 26.88
N PRO A 290 2.86 -17.09 28.11
CA PRO A 290 2.79 -16.30 29.34
C PRO A 290 4.05 -15.47 29.58
N GLU A 291 5.16 -15.76 28.89
CA GLU A 291 6.40 -15.00 29.05
C GLU A 291 6.25 -13.59 28.45
N THR A 292 6.67 -12.61 29.23
CA THR A 292 6.75 -11.22 28.78
C THR A 292 7.96 -11.08 27.86
N PRO A 293 7.80 -10.68 26.60
CA PRO A 293 8.93 -10.54 25.70
C PRO A 293 9.78 -9.34 26.14
N ASP A 294 11.10 -9.48 26.00
CA ASP A 294 11.99 -8.32 26.05
C ASP A 294 11.85 -7.48 24.76
N SER A 295 12.47 -6.29 24.77
CA SER A 295 12.35 -5.36 23.65
C SER A 295 12.94 -5.87 22.34
N GLU A 296 14.03 -6.64 22.38
CA GLU A 296 14.70 -7.13 21.18
C GLU A 296 13.90 -8.28 20.56
N ALA A 297 13.48 -9.23 21.38
CA ALA A 297 12.62 -10.34 20.99
C ALA A 297 11.28 -9.85 20.43
N HIS A 298 10.66 -8.84 21.05
CA HIS A 298 9.41 -8.27 20.55
C HIS A 298 9.58 -7.53 19.22
N HIS A 299 10.61 -6.70 19.09
CA HIS A 299 10.88 -5.98 17.84
C HIS A 299 11.16 -6.94 16.68
N LYS A 300 11.95 -7.99 16.94
CA LYS A 300 12.20 -9.06 15.97
C LYS A 300 10.90 -9.76 15.57
N TRP A 301 10.07 -10.13 16.54
CA TRP A 301 8.76 -10.75 16.26
C TRP A 301 7.85 -9.86 15.42
N VAL A 302 7.71 -8.57 15.75
CA VAL A 302 6.92 -7.62 14.94
C VAL A 302 7.48 -7.53 13.52
N THR A 303 8.81 -7.39 13.39
CA THR A 303 9.48 -7.29 12.08
C THR A 303 9.27 -8.53 11.23
N GLU A 304 9.38 -9.73 11.81
CA GLU A 304 9.11 -11.00 11.13
C GLU A 304 7.63 -11.09 10.71
N ARG A 305 6.71 -10.68 11.59
CA ARG A 305 5.27 -10.70 11.29
C ARG A 305 4.87 -9.72 10.20
N LEU A 306 5.48 -8.54 10.15
CA LEU A 306 5.25 -7.57 9.07
C LEU A 306 5.80 -8.02 7.70
N ARG A 307 6.65 -9.06 7.68
CA ARG A 307 7.19 -9.70 6.47
C ARG A 307 6.49 -11.00 6.10
N ASP A 308 5.63 -11.51 6.98
CA ASP A 308 4.90 -12.77 6.80
C ASP A 308 3.66 -12.53 5.92
N PRO A 309 3.64 -13.03 4.67
CA PRO A 309 2.51 -12.81 3.74
C PRO A 309 1.23 -13.48 4.23
N ASP A 310 1.32 -14.42 5.17
CA ASP A 310 0.20 -15.11 5.78
C ASP A 310 -0.24 -14.44 7.11
N SER A 311 0.26 -13.24 7.43
CA SER A 311 -0.02 -12.54 8.70
C SER A 311 -0.61 -11.12 8.58
N LEU A 312 -1.88 -11.07 8.93
CA LEU A 312 -2.85 -10.02 9.23
C LEU A 312 -2.62 -9.10 10.42
N LEU A 313 -1.46 -8.49 10.63
CA LEU A 313 -1.24 -7.74 11.88
C LEU A 313 -1.80 -6.30 11.83
N ASN A 314 -2.92 -6.04 12.53
CA ASN A 314 -3.64 -4.77 12.52
C ASN A 314 -3.73 -4.11 13.90
N MET A 315 -3.52 -2.79 13.95
CA MET A 315 -3.89 -1.92 15.06
C MET A 315 -5.40 -1.66 15.04
N ILE A 316 -6.03 -1.78 16.21
CA ILE A 316 -7.39 -1.31 16.46
C ILE A 316 -7.30 0.16 16.86
N LEU A 317 -7.98 1.06 16.14
CA LEU A 317 -8.05 2.47 16.48
C LEU A 317 -9.45 2.82 16.99
N HIS A 318 -9.52 3.54 18.11
CA HIS A 318 -10.72 4.15 18.67
C HIS A 318 -10.59 5.66 18.51
N ASP A 319 -11.44 6.26 17.68
CA ASP A 319 -11.37 7.70 17.40
C ASP A 319 -10.00 8.16 16.85
N GLY A 320 -9.37 7.30 16.05
CA GLY A 320 -8.03 7.51 15.49
C GLY A 320 -6.87 7.18 16.44
N VAL A 321 -7.14 6.86 17.70
CA VAL A 321 -6.12 6.54 18.71
C VAL A 321 -5.96 5.03 18.85
N ALA A 322 -4.71 4.56 18.91
CA ALA A 322 -4.39 3.14 19.08
C ALA A 322 -4.95 2.58 20.38
N ALA A 323 -5.74 1.49 20.28
CA ALA A 323 -6.53 0.95 21.39
C ALA A 323 -6.52 -0.60 21.47
N GLY A 324 -5.73 -1.28 20.64
CA GLY A 324 -5.57 -2.73 20.68
C GLY A 324 -4.98 -3.27 19.40
N VAL A 325 -4.95 -4.60 19.29
CA VAL A 325 -4.43 -5.31 18.11
C VAL A 325 -5.34 -6.49 17.77
N ILE A 326 -5.59 -6.68 16.48
CA ILE A 326 -6.18 -7.90 15.93
C ILE A 326 -5.23 -8.46 14.87
N GLN A 327 -4.97 -9.76 14.95
CA GLN A 327 -4.12 -10.49 14.04
C GLN A 327 -4.92 -11.60 13.36
N LEU A 328 -4.77 -11.71 12.04
CA LEU A 328 -5.31 -12.80 11.23
C LEU A 328 -4.16 -13.62 10.66
N ASN A 329 -4.01 -14.88 11.04
CA ASN A 329 -2.96 -15.75 10.50
C ASN A 329 -3.57 -16.79 9.57
N ARG A 330 -3.13 -16.85 8.31
CA ARG A 330 -3.62 -17.87 7.37
C ARG A 330 -3.24 -19.25 7.88
N LYS A 331 -4.18 -20.19 7.76
CA LYS A 331 -3.98 -21.60 8.10
C LYS A 331 -4.23 -22.46 6.87
N PRO A 332 -3.64 -23.66 6.82
CA PRO A 332 -3.95 -24.62 5.77
C PRO A 332 -5.48 -24.85 5.66
N PRO A 333 -5.99 -25.04 4.44
CA PRO A 333 -7.40 -25.37 4.22
C PRO A 333 -7.78 -26.68 4.94
N ASN A 334 -9.07 -26.83 5.23
CA ASN A 334 -9.59 -28.00 5.94
C ASN A 334 -10.94 -28.43 5.33
N GLY A 335 -10.97 -29.62 4.72
CA GLY A 335 -12.14 -30.09 3.99
C GLY A 335 -12.47 -29.20 2.79
N ASP A 336 -13.74 -28.80 2.67
CA ASP A 336 -14.26 -27.99 1.56
C ASP A 336 -13.95 -26.49 1.67
N VAL A 337 -13.27 -26.05 2.73
CA VAL A 337 -12.92 -24.64 2.96
C VAL A 337 -11.62 -24.31 2.25
N THR A 338 -11.68 -23.46 1.23
CA THR A 338 -10.51 -23.04 0.43
C THR A 338 -9.61 -22.03 1.13
N GLU A 339 -10.14 -21.22 2.05
CA GLU A 339 -9.38 -20.24 2.82
C GLU A 339 -9.75 -20.26 4.31
N ARG A 340 -8.73 -20.34 5.19
CA ARG A 340 -8.91 -20.41 6.64
C ARG A 340 -7.98 -19.43 7.36
N TRP A 341 -8.49 -18.72 8.36
CA TRP A 341 -7.76 -17.69 9.10
C TRP A 341 -7.92 -17.83 10.62
N GLU A 342 -6.82 -17.90 11.36
CA GLU A 342 -6.81 -17.87 12.82
C GLU A 342 -6.79 -16.42 13.34
N ILE A 343 -7.74 -16.08 14.22
CA ILE A 343 -7.82 -14.78 14.87
C ILE A 343 -7.13 -14.80 16.22
N SER A 344 -6.28 -13.81 16.47
CA SER A 344 -5.81 -13.44 17.81
C SER A 344 -6.12 -11.96 18.05
N ILE A 345 -6.69 -11.63 19.21
CA ILE A 345 -7.11 -10.26 19.51
C ILE A 345 -6.84 -9.90 20.97
N TYR A 346 -6.36 -8.68 21.19
CA TYR A 346 -6.29 -8.07 22.51
C TYR A 346 -6.58 -6.57 22.44
N VAL A 347 -7.08 -6.02 23.54
CA VAL A 347 -7.42 -4.60 23.68
C VAL A 347 -6.44 -3.97 24.66
N ALA A 348 -6.01 -2.76 24.38
CA ALA A 348 -5.04 -2.04 25.20
C ALA A 348 -5.56 -1.81 26.64
N PRO A 349 -4.67 -1.71 27.64
CA PRO A 349 -5.02 -1.30 29.00
C PRO A 349 -5.85 0.00 29.00
N GLY A 350 -6.92 0.04 29.81
CA GLY A 350 -7.82 1.20 29.92
C GLY A 350 -8.87 1.32 28.79
N CYS A 351 -8.76 0.52 27.73
CA CYS A 351 -9.70 0.53 26.60
C CYS A 351 -10.74 -0.59 26.67
N GLN A 352 -10.79 -1.35 27.76
CA GLN A 352 -11.72 -2.47 27.92
C GLN A 352 -13.16 -2.00 28.11
N ASN A 353 -14.12 -2.91 27.89
CA ASN A 353 -15.56 -2.69 28.02
C ASN A 353 -16.22 -1.71 27.03
N LEU A 354 -15.45 -1.02 26.18
CA LEU A 354 -15.92 -0.12 25.11
C LEU A 354 -16.45 -0.86 23.86
N GLY A 355 -16.38 -2.19 23.81
CA GLY A 355 -16.85 -2.98 22.66
C GLY A 355 -15.87 -3.02 21.48
N LEU A 356 -14.65 -2.52 21.64
CA LEU A 356 -13.62 -2.44 20.58
C LEU A 356 -13.30 -3.81 19.96
N ALA A 357 -13.16 -4.84 20.78
CA ALA A 357 -12.86 -6.19 20.29
C ALA A 357 -13.96 -6.73 19.34
N ARG A 358 -15.24 -6.43 19.64
CA ARG A 358 -16.37 -6.84 18.80
C ARG A 358 -16.40 -6.05 17.50
N ALA A 359 -16.16 -4.74 17.57
CA ALA A 359 -16.04 -3.89 16.39
C ALA A 359 -14.89 -4.38 15.49
N ALA A 360 -13.74 -4.70 16.07
CA ALA A 360 -12.58 -5.24 15.36
C ALA A 360 -12.87 -6.60 14.70
N LEU A 361 -13.58 -7.53 15.37
CA LEU A 361 -14.01 -8.79 14.74
C LEU A 361 -14.92 -8.55 13.54
N SER A 362 -15.88 -7.63 13.66
CA SER A 362 -16.78 -7.29 12.54
C SER A 362 -16.03 -6.67 11.36
N LEU A 363 -15.05 -5.79 11.64
CA LEU A 363 -14.18 -5.24 10.61
C LEU A 363 -13.33 -6.35 9.97
N ALA A 364 -12.76 -7.26 10.78
CA ALA A 364 -11.96 -8.40 10.31
C ALA A 364 -12.71 -9.30 9.33
N GLN A 365 -13.97 -9.60 9.61
CA GLN A 365 -14.85 -10.39 8.74
C GLN A 365 -15.10 -9.73 7.38
N ARG A 366 -14.92 -8.40 7.27
CA ARG A 366 -15.03 -7.66 6.00
C ARG A 366 -13.70 -7.59 5.25
N LEU A 367 -12.58 -7.89 5.92
CA LEU A 367 -11.24 -7.85 5.31
C LEU A 367 -11.03 -8.99 4.34
N VAL A 368 -11.42 -10.18 4.80
CA VAL A 368 -11.26 -11.45 4.13
C VAL A 368 -12.65 -12.11 4.06
N SER A 369 -13.13 -12.30 2.83
CA SER A 369 -14.41 -12.94 2.51
C SER A 369 -14.19 -14.34 1.96
N ASP A 370 -15.24 -15.15 1.85
CA ASP A 370 -15.18 -16.52 1.34
C ASP A 370 -14.18 -17.41 2.09
N CYS A 371 -14.16 -17.27 3.42
CA CYS A 371 -13.21 -17.96 4.29
C CYS A 371 -13.86 -18.47 5.58
N GLU A 372 -13.14 -19.35 6.27
CA GLU A 372 -13.45 -19.75 7.65
C GLU A 372 -12.49 -19.04 8.62
N PHE A 373 -13.06 -18.30 9.57
CA PHE A 373 -12.31 -17.82 10.73
C PHE A 373 -12.33 -18.85 11.84
N ILE A 374 -11.17 -19.08 12.44
CA ILE A 374 -11.02 -19.88 13.66
C ILE A 374 -10.40 -19.04 14.78
N ALA A 375 -10.73 -19.34 16.03
CA ALA A 375 -10.08 -18.73 17.18
C ALA A 375 -9.95 -19.72 18.34
N GLU A 376 -8.76 -19.80 18.90
CA GLU A 376 -8.49 -20.52 20.13
C GLU A 376 -8.68 -19.58 21.33
N VAL A 377 -9.46 -20.02 22.31
CA VAL A 377 -9.71 -19.24 23.53
C VAL A 377 -9.41 -20.14 24.73
N LEU A 378 -8.50 -19.68 25.60
CA LEU A 378 -8.15 -20.42 26.81
C LEU A 378 -9.39 -20.59 27.71
N PRO A 379 -9.62 -21.77 28.33
CA PRO A 379 -10.85 -22.09 29.06
C PRO A 379 -11.27 -21.09 30.15
N GLY A 380 -10.30 -20.42 30.78
CA GLY A 380 -10.54 -19.42 31.83
C GLY A 380 -10.91 -18.02 31.33
N ASN A 381 -10.87 -17.76 30.02
CA ASN A 381 -11.12 -16.45 29.44
C ASN A 381 -12.61 -16.26 29.11
N THR A 382 -13.42 -16.10 30.16
CA THR A 382 -14.88 -15.95 30.06
C THR A 382 -15.30 -14.77 29.18
N ALA A 383 -14.55 -13.67 29.21
CA ALA A 383 -14.80 -12.49 28.39
C ALA A 383 -14.63 -12.77 26.89
N SER A 384 -13.55 -13.43 26.48
CA SER A 384 -13.36 -13.81 25.07
C SER A 384 -14.36 -14.87 24.62
N HIS A 385 -14.71 -15.84 25.49
CA HIS A 385 -15.77 -16.80 25.17
C HIS A 385 -17.12 -16.11 24.89
N ALA A 386 -17.47 -15.09 25.68
CA ALA A 386 -18.67 -14.29 25.45
C ALA A 386 -18.57 -13.44 24.17
N LEU A 387 -17.40 -12.83 23.93
CA LEU A 387 -17.12 -12.04 22.72
C LEU A 387 -17.37 -12.85 21.45
N PHE A 388 -16.68 -13.99 21.29
CA PHE A 388 -16.78 -14.82 20.08
C PHE A 388 -18.19 -15.34 19.86
N ARG A 389 -18.89 -15.80 20.92
CA ARG A 389 -20.30 -16.21 20.81
C ARG A 389 -21.20 -15.05 20.34
N SER A 390 -21.03 -13.85 20.92
CA SER A 390 -21.80 -12.67 20.55
C SER A 390 -21.51 -12.16 19.13
N ALA A 391 -20.34 -12.52 18.58
CA ALA A 391 -19.92 -12.23 17.22
C ALA A 391 -20.31 -13.33 16.21
N GLY A 392 -21.11 -14.32 16.62
CA GLY A 392 -21.65 -15.36 15.74
C GLY A 392 -20.78 -16.61 15.59
N TYR A 393 -19.66 -16.71 16.30
CA TYR A 393 -18.79 -17.89 16.21
C TYR A 393 -19.38 -19.08 16.97
N ILE A 394 -19.22 -20.27 16.40
CA ILE A 394 -19.71 -21.52 16.94
C ILE A 394 -18.54 -22.31 17.52
N TRP A 395 -18.66 -22.75 18.77
CA TRP A 395 -17.63 -23.56 19.43
C TRP A 395 -17.71 -25.03 18.98
N ARG A 396 -16.63 -25.56 18.42
CA ARG A 396 -16.50 -26.97 17.98
C ARG A 396 -15.04 -27.41 18.10
N ASN A 397 -14.80 -28.65 18.53
CA ASN A 397 -13.47 -29.26 18.57
C ASN A 397 -12.37 -28.41 19.25
N GLY A 398 -12.73 -27.67 20.31
CA GLY A 398 -11.78 -26.83 21.06
C GLY A 398 -11.50 -25.45 20.47
N LEU A 399 -12.18 -25.07 19.38
CA LEU A 399 -12.02 -23.78 18.72
C LEU A 399 -13.38 -23.10 18.47
N TYR A 400 -13.35 -21.79 18.29
CA TYR A 400 -14.46 -21.03 17.71
C TYR A 400 -14.33 -21.00 16.19
N HIS A 401 -15.44 -21.18 15.49
CA HIS A 401 -15.52 -21.21 14.03
C HIS A 401 -16.56 -20.22 13.51
N LEU A 402 -16.26 -19.51 12.43
CA LEU A 402 -17.22 -18.71 11.68
C LEU A 402 -16.90 -18.81 10.19
N THR A 403 -17.86 -19.28 9.39
CA THR A 403 -17.76 -19.28 7.93
C THR A 403 -18.40 -18.02 7.38
N VAL A 404 -17.65 -17.24 6.61
CA VAL A 404 -18.14 -16.03 5.93
C VAL A 404 -18.13 -16.31 4.44
N THR A 405 -19.31 -16.39 3.83
CA THR A 405 -19.48 -16.47 2.38
C THR A 405 -19.87 -15.12 1.83
N SER A 406 -19.39 -14.79 0.64
CA SER A 406 -19.88 -13.66 -0.15
C SER A 406 -21.35 -13.89 -0.49
N GLU A 407 -22.28 -13.41 0.33
CA GLU A 407 -23.67 -13.31 -0.10
C GLU A 407 -23.72 -12.36 -1.31
N LYS A 408 -24.30 -12.84 -2.43
CA LYS A 408 -24.75 -11.98 -3.52
C LYS A 408 -25.58 -10.87 -2.90
N THR A 409 -25.02 -9.68 -2.81
CA THR A 409 -25.71 -8.51 -2.28
C THR A 409 -26.83 -8.18 -3.25
N ASN A 410 -28.02 -8.72 -3.00
CA ASN A 410 -29.24 -8.28 -3.66
C ASN A 410 -29.41 -6.81 -3.29
N ARG A 411 -29.29 -5.95 -4.30
CA ARG A 411 -29.66 -4.54 -4.23
C ARG A 411 -31.13 -4.45 -3.85
N HIS A 412 -31.42 -3.78 -2.74
CA HIS A 412 -32.67 -3.06 -2.55
C HIS A 412 -32.36 -1.64 -2.12
#